data_AF-A0A7S0JEI8-F1
#
_entry.id   AF-A0A7S0JEI8-F1
#
_cell.length_a   1.000
_cell.length_b   1.000
_cell.length_c   1.000
_cell.angle_alpha   90.00
_cell.angle_beta   90.00
_cell.angle_gamma   90.00
#
_symmetry.space_group_name_H-M   'P 1'
#
loop_
_entity.id
_entity.type
_entity.pdbx_description
1 polymer ?
#
loop_
_entity_poly.entity_id
_entity_poly.type
_entity_poly.pdbx_seq_one_letter_code
_entity_poly.pdbx_strand_id
1 'polypeptide(L)'
;FPHCRPPTARESGRMRMVSLLVLGLWAPIAAERFGDGTDRTIRWGIMGTGNIAADMARVLSQLDGTRIAAVGSRSAERAVEFAAAQGIEDAVLYGSYEELVACSD
;
A
#
# COMPACT_ATOMS: atom_id res chain seq x y z
N PHE A 1 3.09 23.31 -12.15
CA PHE A 1 2.96 22.65 -10.83
C PHE A 1 2.06 21.44 -11.03
N PRO A 2 2.61 20.24 -11.19
CA PRO A 2 1.82 19.08 -11.57
C PRO A 2 0.98 18.67 -10.37
N HIS A 3 -0.34 18.79 -10.52
CA HIS A 3 -1.31 18.28 -9.55
C HIS A 3 -1.18 16.76 -9.47
N CYS A 4 -0.84 16.23 -8.29
CA CYS A 4 -0.97 14.82 -7.95
C CYS A 4 -2.45 14.43 -8.22
N ARG A 5 -2.72 13.62 -9.25
CA ARG A 5 -4.07 13.19 -9.61
C ARG A 5 -4.40 11.91 -8.83
N PRO A 6 -5.52 11.84 -8.10
CA PRO A 6 -5.85 10.64 -7.32
C PRO A 6 -6.21 9.47 -8.26
N PRO A 7 -5.75 8.23 -7.97
CA PRO A 7 -6.26 7.04 -8.65
C PRO A 7 -7.74 6.82 -8.26
N THR A 8 -8.56 6.53 -9.26
CA THR A 8 -10.03 6.48 -9.14
C THR A 8 -10.47 5.37 -8.21
N ALA A 9 -11.23 5.74 -7.18
CA ALA A 9 -11.88 4.83 -6.25
C ALA A 9 -12.78 3.82 -7.01
N ARG A 10 -12.51 2.53 -6.86
CA ARG A 10 -13.41 1.45 -7.28
C ARG A 10 -14.18 0.89 -6.09
N GLU A 11 -15.47 0.68 -6.32
CA GLU A 11 -16.52 0.33 -5.36
C GLU A 11 -16.23 -0.95 -4.56
N SER A 12 -16.50 -0.84 -3.25
CA SER A 12 -16.40 -1.89 -2.24
C SER A 12 -17.42 -3.01 -2.48
N GLY A 13 -16.92 -4.13 -3.00
CA GLY A 13 -17.65 -5.39 -3.11
C GLY A 13 -17.69 -6.14 -1.77
N ARG A 14 -18.82 -6.02 -1.09
CA ARG A 14 -19.29 -6.76 0.10
C ARG A 14 -18.76 -8.21 0.20
N MET A 15 -17.76 -8.46 1.05
CA MET A 15 -17.27 -9.83 1.36
C MET A 15 -18.23 -10.52 2.35
N ARG A 16 -18.86 -11.63 1.92
CA ARG A 16 -19.66 -12.51 2.78
C ARG A 16 -18.73 -13.48 3.52
N MET A 17 -18.59 -13.27 4.82
CA MET A 17 -17.83 -14.15 5.71
C MET A 17 -18.63 -15.44 5.98
N VAL A 18 -18.21 -16.56 5.40
CA VAL A 18 -18.68 -17.90 5.83
C VAL A 18 -17.87 -18.27 7.07
N SER A 19 -18.55 -18.19 8.20
CA SER A 19 -18.06 -18.61 9.51
C SER A 19 -18.16 -20.13 9.62
N LEU A 20 -17.08 -20.81 10.01
CA LEU A 20 -17.16 -22.15 10.60
C LEU A 20 -16.04 -22.35 11.62
N LEU A 21 -16.48 -22.74 12.81
CA LEU A 21 -15.79 -22.89 14.09
C LEU A 21 -14.88 -24.13 14.17
N VAL A 22 -13.70 -23.99 14.76
CA VAL A 22 -13.03 -25.06 15.52
C VAL A 22 -12.44 -24.45 16.81
N LEU A 23 -12.90 -24.94 17.96
CA LEU A 23 -12.47 -24.58 19.31
C LEU A 23 -11.32 -25.47 19.79
N GLY A 24 -10.29 -24.90 20.44
CA GLY A 24 -9.38 -25.66 21.29
C GLY A 24 -7.95 -25.10 21.47
N LEU A 25 -7.74 -24.32 22.53
CA LEU A 25 -6.44 -24.05 23.20
C LEU A 25 -5.29 -23.40 22.41
N TRP A 26 -5.62 -22.42 21.56
CA TRP A 26 -4.78 -21.24 21.39
C TRP A 26 -5.72 -20.04 21.29
N ALA A 27 -5.89 -19.30 22.39
CA ALA A 27 -6.48 -17.97 22.25
C ALA A 27 -5.45 -17.12 21.49
N PRO A 28 -5.83 -16.47 20.37
CA PRO A 28 -4.89 -15.70 19.57
C PRO A 28 -4.45 -14.49 20.39
N ILE A 29 -3.24 -14.55 20.92
CA ILE A 29 -2.49 -13.33 21.21
C ILE A 29 -2.39 -12.62 19.85
N ALA A 30 -2.98 -11.42 19.74
CA ALA A 30 -3.02 -10.56 18.55
C ALA A 30 -4.08 -10.85 17.45
N ALA A 31 -5.31 -11.23 17.84
CA ALA A 31 -6.50 -10.70 17.14
C ALA A 31 -6.76 -9.22 17.51
N GLU A 32 -5.69 -8.46 17.80
CA GLU A 32 -5.76 -7.03 18.03
C GLU A 32 -5.96 -6.38 16.69
N ARG A 33 -7.20 -6.00 16.40
CA ARG A 33 -7.52 -5.07 15.33
C ARG A 33 -6.74 -3.79 15.60
N PHE A 34 -5.61 -3.59 14.91
CA PHE A 34 -5.10 -2.24 14.65
C PHE A 34 -6.05 -1.56 13.67
N GLY A 35 -7.16 -1.05 14.19
CA GLY A 35 -8.15 -0.37 13.38
C GLY A 35 -9.21 0.30 14.22
N ASP A 36 -9.00 1.57 14.54
CA ASP A 36 -10.08 2.50 14.93
C ASP A 36 -9.75 3.96 14.56
N GLY A 37 -9.31 4.18 13.32
CA GLY A 37 -9.06 5.53 12.79
C GLY A 37 -9.84 5.82 11.51
N THR A 38 -11.14 5.50 11.48
CA THR A 38 -12.08 5.66 10.33
C THR A 38 -11.81 4.72 9.14
N ASP A 39 -12.86 4.38 8.40
CA ASP A 39 -12.90 3.54 7.17
C ASP A 39 -12.05 4.15 6.03
N ARG A 40 -10.74 4.27 6.25
CA ARG A 40 -9.81 4.99 5.39
C ARG A 40 -8.63 4.10 5.11
N THR A 41 -8.51 3.68 3.86
CA THR A 41 -7.32 2.99 3.34
C THR A 41 -6.07 3.83 3.60
N ILE A 42 -5.10 3.27 4.33
CA ILE A 42 -3.81 3.90 4.58
C ILE A 42 -3.00 3.88 3.30
N ARG A 43 -2.52 5.07 2.91
CA ARG A 43 -1.73 5.27 1.68
C ARG A 43 -0.26 5.32 2.01
N TRP A 44 0.50 4.39 1.46
CA TRP A 44 1.92 4.27 1.68
C TRP A 44 2.70 4.87 0.51
N GLY A 45 3.72 5.67 0.84
CA GLY A 45 4.76 6.08 -0.10
C GLY A 45 6.01 5.24 0.11
N ILE A 46 6.52 4.60 -0.94
CA ILE A 46 7.77 3.83 -0.89
C ILE A 46 8.91 4.71 -1.39
N MET A 47 9.92 4.89 -0.55
CA MET A 47 11.13 5.63 -0.88
C MET A 47 12.29 4.65 -1.13
N GLY A 48 12.72 4.57 -2.38
CA GLY A 48 13.78 3.67 -2.84
C GLY A 48 13.24 2.42 -3.52
N THR A 49 14.12 1.74 -4.25
CA THR A 49 13.78 0.60 -5.11
C THR A 49 14.73 -0.58 -4.85
N GLY A 50 15.10 -0.79 -3.58
CA GLY A 50 15.96 -1.89 -3.14
C GLY A 50 15.16 -3.11 -2.65
N ASN A 51 15.86 -4.16 -2.22
CA ASN A 51 15.23 -5.41 -1.77
C ASN A 51 14.26 -5.19 -0.60
N ILE A 52 14.64 -4.37 0.39
CA ILE A 52 13.76 -4.07 1.54
C ILE A 52 12.47 -3.38 1.07
N ALA A 53 12.55 -2.50 0.08
CA ALA A 53 11.37 -1.84 -0.48
C ALA A 53 10.46 -2.86 -1.18
N ALA A 54 11.03 -3.87 -1.86
CA ALA A 54 10.27 -4.94 -2.48
C ALA A 54 9.57 -5.83 -1.45
N ASP A 55 10.27 -6.22 -0.38
CA ASP A 55 9.66 -6.96 0.73
C ASP A 55 8.53 -6.16 1.39
N MET A 56 8.74 -4.86 1.61
CA MET A 56 7.71 -3.97 2.13
C MET A 56 6.50 -3.90 1.20
N ALA A 57 6.71 -3.75 -0.11
CA ALA A 57 5.63 -3.73 -1.09
C ALA A 57 4.80 -5.02 -1.06
N ARG A 58 5.46 -6.18 -0.97
CA ARG A 58 4.80 -7.48 -0.83
C ARG A 58 4.01 -7.63 0.46
N VAL A 59 4.52 -7.14 1.58
CA VAL A 59 3.80 -7.22 2.86
C VAL A 59 2.58 -6.30 2.81
N LEU A 60 2.74 -5.06 2.33
CA LEU A 60 1.64 -4.10 2.19
C LEU A 60 0.54 -4.62 1.25
N SER A 61 0.89 -5.29 0.15
CA SER A 61 -0.13 -5.83 -0.76
C SER A 61 -0.99 -6.95 -0.15
N GLN A 62 -0.53 -7.55 0.96
CA GLN A 62 -1.27 -8.59 1.69
C GLN A 62 -2.09 -8.04 2.85
N LEU A 63 -1.92 -6.76 3.21
CA LEU A 63 -2.62 -6.12 4.32
C LEU A 63 -3.88 -5.42 3.84
N ASP A 64 -5.00 -5.81 4.43
CA ASP A 64 -6.27 -5.10 4.24
C ASP A 64 -6.17 -3.65 4.71
N GLY A 65 -6.89 -2.76 4.01
CA GLY A 65 -6.92 -1.33 4.38
C GLY A 65 -5.62 -0.57 4.11
N THR A 66 -4.71 -1.12 3.32
CA THR A 66 -3.49 -0.42 2.87
C THR A 66 -3.38 -0.40 1.35
N ARG A 67 -2.74 0.64 0.81
CA ARG A 67 -2.37 0.70 -0.61
C ARG A 67 -1.08 1.48 -0.79
N ILE A 68 -0.31 1.13 -1.81
CA ILE A 68 0.87 1.90 -2.22
C ILE A 68 0.38 2.99 -3.17
N ALA A 69 0.55 4.26 -2.77
CA ALA A 69 0.06 5.42 -3.51
C ALA A 69 1.18 6.17 -4.26
N ALA A 70 2.43 6.01 -3.81
CA ALA A 70 3.57 6.68 -4.40
C ALA A 70 4.83 5.80 -4.30
N VAL A 71 5.70 5.89 -5.31
CA VAL A 71 7.04 5.31 -5.29
C VAL A 71 8.02 6.36 -5.77
N GLY A 72 9.04 6.65 -4.96
CA GLY A 72 10.09 7.59 -5.28
C GLY A 72 11.42 6.88 -5.37
N SER A 73 12.21 7.20 -6.39
CA SER A 73 13.59 6.73 -6.53
C SER A 73 14.47 7.89 -6.97
N ARG A 74 15.79 7.73 -6.95
CA ARG A 74 16.73 8.72 -7.52
C ARG A 74 16.73 8.73 -9.06
N SER A 75 15.91 7.88 -9.67
CA SER A 75 15.76 7.78 -11.12
C SER A 75 14.34 7.30 -11.43
N ALA A 76 13.62 8.02 -12.29
CA ALA A 76 12.24 7.69 -12.64
C ALA A 76 12.12 6.29 -13.27
N GLU A 77 13.09 5.88 -14.10
CA GLU A 77 13.15 4.53 -14.69
C GLU A 77 13.13 3.44 -13.63
N ARG A 78 13.87 3.61 -12.53
CA ARG A 78 13.92 2.63 -11.44
C ARG A 78 12.61 2.57 -10.68
N ALA A 79 11.93 3.69 -10.51
CA ALA A 79 10.60 3.71 -9.91
C ALA A 79 9.57 2.97 -10.79
N VAL A 80 9.65 3.12 -12.12
CA VAL A 80 8.81 2.41 -13.09
C VAL A 80 9.09 0.91 -13.08
N GLU A 81 10.36 0.51 -13.19
CA GLU A 81 10.77 -0.91 -13.14
C GLU A 81 10.30 -1.58 -11.84
N PHE A 82 10.44 -0.89 -10.71
CA PHE A 82 10.00 -1.38 -9.42
C PHE A 82 8.48 -1.54 -9.35
N ALA A 83 7.71 -0.52 -9.78
CA ALA A 83 6.25 -0.57 -9.78
C ALA A 83 5.73 -1.71 -10.66
N ALA A 84 6.30 -1.88 -11.86
CA ALA A 84 5.95 -2.98 -12.75
C ALA A 84 6.27 -4.36 -12.13
N ALA A 85 7.46 -4.50 -11.52
CA ALA A 85 7.86 -5.76 -10.88
C ALA A 85 7.00 -6.15 -9.66
N GLN A 86 6.44 -5.16 -8.95
CA GLN A 86 5.59 -5.38 -7.79
C GLN A 86 4.08 -5.35 -8.11
N GLY A 87 3.69 -5.13 -9.37
CA GLY A 87 2.29 -5.05 -9.78
C GLY A 87 1.54 -3.82 -9.25
N ILE A 88 2.25 -2.69 -9.09
CA ILE A 88 1.70 -1.45 -8.56
C ILE A 88 1.31 -0.54 -9.73
N GLU A 89 0.03 -0.57 -10.13
CA GLU A 89 -0.44 0.15 -11.32
C GLU A 89 -0.96 1.57 -11.01
N ASP A 90 -1.46 1.80 -9.80
CA ASP A 90 -2.14 3.05 -9.41
C ASP A 90 -1.25 4.05 -8.63
N ALA A 91 0.07 3.79 -8.54
CA ALA A 91 0.98 4.64 -7.77
C ALA A 91 1.58 5.77 -8.62
N VAL A 92 1.77 6.93 -7.99
CA VAL A 92 2.53 8.03 -8.60
C VAL A 92 4.02 7.74 -8.49
N LEU A 93 4.73 7.82 -9.62
CA LEU A 93 6.15 7.50 -9.70
C LEU A 93 6.97 8.78 -9.76
N TYR A 94 7.88 8.94 -8.80
CA TYR A 94 8.75 10.10 -8.67
C TYR A 94 10.21 9.75 -8.97
N GLY A 95 10.88 10.65 -9.70
CA GLY A 95 12.29 10.54 -10.05
C GLY A 95 13.24 11.16 -9.03
N SER A 96 12.69 11.75 -7.97
CA SER A 96 13.41 12.29 -6.82
C SER A 96 12.65 12.02 -5.52
N TYR A 97 13.35 12.08 -4.40
CA TYR A 97 12.73 11.91 -3.08
C TYR A 97 12.01 13.18 -2.62
N GLU A 98 12.52 14.33 -3.05
CA GLU A 98 11.97 15.65 -2.77
C GLU A 98 10.57 15.80 -3.38
N GLU A 99 10.37 15.33 -4.62
CA GLU A 99 9.04 15.31 -5.25
C GLU A 99 8.06 14.41 -4.49
N LEU A 100 8.53 13.25 -3.99
CA LEU A 100 7.70 12.35 -3.19
C LEU A 100 7.30 13.00 -1.87
N VAL A 101 8.24 13.62 -1.15
CA VAL A 101 7.98 14.25 0.15
C VAL A 101 7.13 15.52 0.01
N ALA A 102 7.23 16.22 -1.11
CA ALA A 102 6.41 17.40 -1.39
C ALA A 102 4.95 17.08 -1.72
N CYS A 103 4.61 15.85 -2.14
CA CYS A 103 3.23 15.46 -2.39
C CYS A 103 2.55 15.10 -1.06
N SER A 104 1.77 16.03 -0.50
CA SER A 104 1.11 15.87 0.80
C SER A 104 -0.35 15.37 0.74
N ASP A 105 -0.85 14.90 -0.41
CA ASP A 105 -2.28 14.58 -0.58
C ASP A 105 -2.61 13.10 -0.67
#